data_AF-A0A8R1I7Q1-F1
#
_entry.id   AF-A0A8R1I7Q1-F1
#
_cell.length_a   1.000
_cell.length_b   1.000
_cell.length_c   1.000
_cell.angle_alpha   90.00
_cell.angle_beta   90.00
_cell.angle_gamma   90.00
#
_symmetry.space_group_name_H-M   'P 1'
#
loop_
_entity.id
_entity.type
_entity.pdbx_description
1 polymer ?
#
loop_
_entity_poly.entity_id
_entity_poly.type
_entity_poly.pdbx_seq_one_letter_code
_entity_poly.pdbx_strand_id
1 'polypeptide(L)'
;MKRTASDQQTSFQTDYFLNQLSHFTEAKFSLFEHAPPAERRDRFRNHVEREEMPLINFRSRPFVFNGIWVKVVGTMNSESLDGRVRFERTPRETHSRFISTQGIVPEVDEDPIGLSDAEIAALRRDGLPI
;
A
#
# COMPACT_ATOMS: atom_id res chain seq x y z
N MET A 1 22.87 3.64 -1.80
CA MET A 1 22.77 2.32 -2.46
C MET A 1 21.41 2.20 -3.16
N LYS A 2 21.38 1.81 -4.43
CA LYS A 2 20.11 1.50 -5.11
C LYS A 2 19.60 0.15 -4.60
N ARG A 3 18.37 0.11 -4.10
CA ARG A 3 17.71 -1.12 -3.63
C ARG A 3 17.23 -2.03 -4.76
N THR A 4 17.23 -1.55 -6.01
CA THR A 4 16.69 -2.27 -7.17
C THR A 4 17.73 -2.52 -8.25
N ALA A 5 17.57 -3.62 -8.97
CA ALA A 5 18.36 -3.93 -10.16
C ALA A 5 18.18 -2.87 -11.25
N SER A 6 19.22 -2.69 -12.07
CA SER A 6 19.20 -1.75 -13.20
C SER A 6 18.26 -2.21 -14.32
N ASP A 7 18.29 -3.51 -14.64
CA ASP A 7 17.40 -4.15 -15.63
C ASP A 7 16.55 -5.23 -14.95
N GLN A 8 15.48 -4.78 -14.32
CA GLN A 8 14.56 -5.65 -13.57
C GLN A 8 13.81 -6.63 -14.46
N GLN A 9 13.56 -6.29 -15.73
CA GLN A 9 12.79 -7.16 -16.64
C GLN A 9 13.61 -8.39 -16.99
N THR A 10 14.85 -8.19 -17.44
CA THR A 10 15.74 -9.28 -17.78
C THR A 10 16.04 -10.12 -16.55
N SER A 11 16.37 -9.50 -15.41
CA SER A 11 16.63 -10.24 -14.17
C SER A 11 15.45 -11.10 -13.72
N PHE A 12 14.20 -10.66 -13.91
CA PHE A 12 13.03 -11.46 -13.54
C PHE A 12 12.83 -12.69 -14.44
N GLN A 13 13.25 -12.61 -15.71
CA GLN A 13 13.09 -13.69 -16.68
C GLN A 13 14.26 -14.68 -16.68
N THR A 14 15.48 -14.22 -16.47
CA THR A 14 16.70 -15.04 -16.58
C THR A 14 17.10 -15.71 -15.28
N ASP A 15 16.74 -15.13 -14.13
CA ASP A 15 16.97 -15.75 -12.84
C ASP A 15 16.08 -16.99 -12.68
N TYR A 16 16.70 -18.14 -12.41
CA TYR A 16 16.01 -19.41 -12.34
C TYR A 16 14.90 -19.42 -11.29
N PHE A 17 15.17 -18.87 -10.12
CA PHE A 17 14.23 -18.88 -9.00
C PHE A 17 13.05 -17.94 -9.25
N LEU A 18 13.32 -16.72 -9.73
CA LEU A 18 12.27 -15.76 -10.07
C LEU A 18 11.42 -16.22 -11.24
N ASN A 19 12.02 -16.86 -12.24
CA ASN A 19 11.30 -17.45 -13.36
C ASN A 19 10.37 -18.58 -12.89
N GLN A 20 10.82 -19.44 -11.96
CA GLN A 20 9.94 -20.43 -11.34
C GLN A 20 8.76 -19.78 -10.60
N LEU A 21 9.03 -18.74 -9.81
CA LEU A 21 7.99 -18.01 -9.09
C LEU A 21 7.03 -17.24 -10.01
N SER A 22 7.40 -16.98 -11.27
CA SER A 22 6.50 -16.37 -12.26
C SER A 22 5.38 -17.32 -12.73
N HIS A 23 5.52 -18.62 -12.46
CA HIS A 23 4.50 -19.64 -12.70
C HIS A 23 3.67 -19.89 -11.43
N PHE A 24 2.46 -20.43 -11.59
CA PHE A 24 1.61 -20.75 -10.44
C PHE A 24 2.16 -21.90 -9.62
N THR A 25 2.62 -21.58 -8.41
CA THR A 25 3.11 -22.53 -7.41
C THR A 25 2.12 -22.67 -6.25
N GLU A 26 2.18 -23.80 -5.55
CA GLU A 26 1.37 -24.01 -4.35
C GLU A 26 1.80 -23.07 -3.21
N ALA A 27 0.82 -22.54 -2.49
CA ALA A 27 1.04 -21.68 -1.34
C ALA A 27 0.06 -22.02 -0.22
N LYS A 28 0.46 -21.69 1.01
CA LYS A 28 -0.35 -21.89 2.21
C LYS A 28 -0.32 -20.64 3.07
N PHE A 29 -1.41 -20.35 3.77
CA PHE A 29 -1.43 -19.31 4.78
C PHE A 29 -0.68 -19.76 6.04
N SER A 30 0.48 -19.14 6.29
CA SER A 30 1.41 -19.51 7.36
C SER A 30 1.31 -18.66 8.62
N LEU A 31 0.47 -17.63 8.65
CA LEU A 31 0.29 -16.85 9.89
C LEU A 31 -0.55 -17.64 10.90
N PHE A 32 -0.22 -17.46 12.18
CA PHE A 32 -0.92 -18.08 13.30
C PHE A 32 -0.95 -19.62 13.22
N GLU A 33 0.11 -20.26 12.72
CA GLU A 33 0.18 -21.74 12.63
C GLU A 33 0.00 -22.46 13.98
N HIS A 34 0.31 -21.80 15.09
CA HIS A 34 0.09 -22.29 16.44
C HIS A 34 -1.39 -22.24 16.88
N ALA A 35 -2.23 -21.45 16.22
CA ALA A 35 -3.62 -21.27 16.57
C ALA A 35 -4.51 -22.39 15.98
N PRO A 36 -5.66 -22.69 16.60
CA PRO A 36 -6.62 -23.64 16.07
C PRO A 36 -7.08 -23.27 14.63
N PRO A 37 -7.43 -24.26 13.79
CA PRO A 37 -7.82 -23.99 12.40
C PRO A 37 -8.96 -22.98 12.24
N ALA A 38 -9.97 -23.01 13.13
CA ALA A 38 -11.08 -22.07 13.08
C ALA A 38 -10.64 -20.61 13.29
N GLU A 39 -9.73 -20.36 14.24
CA GLU A 39 -9.18 -19.02 14.47
C GLU A 39 -8.34 -18.58 13.27
N ARG A 40 -7.53 -19.47 12.69
CA ARG A 40 -6.72 -19.16 11.51
C ARG A 40 -7.57 -18.74 10.33
N ARG A 41 -8.70 -19.43 10.09
CA ARG A 41 -9.66 -19.07 9.04
C ARG A 41 -10.27 -17.70 9.29
N ASP A 42 -10.64 -17.40 10.53
CA ASP A 42 -11.19 -16.10 10.88
C ASP A 42 -10.18 -14.98 10.65
N ARG A 43 -8.95 -15.14 11.16
CA ARG A 43 -7.84 -14.21 10.94
C ARG A 43 -7.54 -14.00 9.45
N PHE A 44 -7.60 -15.07 8.66
CA PHE A 44 -7.41 -15.02 7.22
C PHE A 44 -8.52 -14.22 6.53
N ARG A 45 -9.79 -14.51 6.84
CA ARG A 45 -10.94 -13.74 6.33
C ARG A 45 -10.83 -12.27 6.69
N ASN A 46 -10.46 -11.94 7.92
CA ASN A 46 -10.27 -10.56 8.36
C ASN A 46 -9.12 -9.85 7.63
N HIS A 47 -8.08 -10.57 7.21
CA HIS A 47 -6.99 -10.00 6.39
C HIS A 47 -7.38 -9.75 4.94
N VAL A 48 -8.42 -10.41 4.44
CA VAL A 48 -8.81 -10.42 3.02
C VAL A 48 -10.07 -9.59 2.76
N GLU A 49 -11.00 -9.61 3.72
CA GLU A 49 -12.17 -8.78 4.01
C GLU A 49 -13.00 -8.10 2.91
N ARG A 50 -12.78 -8.32 1.61
CA ARG A 50 -13.57 -7.66 0.55
C ARG A 50 -13.91 -8.58 -0.63
N GLU A 51 -14.91 -9.44 -0.39
CA GLU A 51 -15.93 -9.92 -1.35
C GLU A 51 -15.85 -11.39 -1.82
N GLU A 52 -16.19 -12.24 -0.85
CA GLU A 52 -17.12 -13.38 -0.90
C GLU A 52 -17.15 -14.25 -2.16
N MET A 53 -16.09 -15.03 -2.35
CA MET A 53 -16.16 -16.35 -2.99
C MET A 53 -15.30 -17.35 -2.19
N PRO A 54 -15.62 -18.67 -2.21
CA PRO A 54 -14.82 -19.68 -1.51
C PRO A 54 -13.35 -19.72 -1.97
N LEU A 55 -13.09 -19.29 -3.21
CA LEU A 55 -11.77 -18.98 -3.75
C LEU A 55 -11.58 -17.47 -3.77
N ILE A 56 -10.81 -16.95 -2.81
CA ILE A 56 -10.50 -15.52 -2.78
C ILE A 56 -9.44 -15.19 -3.83
N ASN A 57 -9.66 -14.15 -4.63
CA ASN A 57 -8.62 -13.61 -5.50
C ASN A 57 -7.61 -12.84 -4.64
N PHE A 58 -6.44 -13.43 -4.40
CA PHE A 58 -5.37 -12.81 -3.64
C PHE A 58 -4.54 -11.91 -4.55
N ARG A 59 -4.39 -10.64 -4.17
CA ARG A 59 -3.45 -9.71 -4.81
C ARG A 59 -2.74 -8.92 -3.73
N SER A 60 -1.43 -9.10 -3.63
CA SER A 60 -0.62 -8.30 -2.71
C SER A 60 -0.45 -6.87 -3.21
N ARG A 61 -0.12 -5.96 -2.28
CA ARG A 61 0.51 -4.69 -2.65
C ARG A 61 1.87 -4.97 -3.32
N PRO A 62 2.33 -4.12 -4.24
CA PRO A 62 3.69 -4.20 -4.78
C PRO A 62 4.76 -4.12 -3.68
N PHE A 63 5.84 -4.88 -3.84
CA PHE A 63 7.01 -4.86 -2.96
C PHE A 63 8.28 -5.15 -3.75
N VAL A 64 9.44 -4.83 -3.16
CA VAL A 64 10.75 -5.16 -3.73
C VAL A 64 11.18 -6.53 -3.24
N PHE A 65 11.40 -7.46 -4.17
CA PHE A 65 11.92 -8.80 -3.90
C PHE A 65 13.16 -9.05 -4.76
N ASN A 66 14.27 -9.42 -4.14
CA ASN A 66 15.59 -9.57 -4.80
C ASN A 66 15.94 -8.39 -5.74
N GLY A 67 15.63 -7.17 -5.31
CA GLY A 67 15.87 -5.96 -6.10
C GLY A 67 14.89 -5.70 -7.26
N ILE A 68 13.79 -6.44 -7.36
CA ILE A 68 12.79 -6.31 -8.43
C ILE A 68 11.44 -5.95 -7.83
N TRP A 69 10.75 -4.99 -8.45
CA TRP A 69 9.36 -4.68 -8.09
C TRP A 69 8.42 -5.76 -8.60
N VAL A 70 7.76 -6.43 -7.66
CA VAL A 70 6.82 -7.52 -7.91
C VAL A 70 5.55 -7.32 -7.09
N LYS A 71 4.50 -8.01 -7.49
CA LYS A 71 3.32 -8.28 -6.68
C LYS A 71 3.04 -9.79 -6.75
N VAL A 72 2.38 -10.32 -5.75
CA VAL A 72 1.91 -11.71 -5.75
C VAL A 72 0.43 -11.71 -6.12
N VAL A 73 0.07 -12.57 -7.05
CA VAL A 73 -1.32 -12.78 -7.46
C VAL A 73 -1.67 -14.26 -7.40
N GLY A 74 -2.92 -14.58 -7.12
CA GLY A 74 -3.40 -15.95 -7.21
C GLY A 74 -4.72 -16.16 -6.52
N THR A 75 -4.99 -17.40 -6.17
CA THR A 75 -6.20 -17.79 -5.45
C THR A 75 -5.85 -18.56 -4.19
N MET A 76 -6.68 -18.43 -3.18
CA MET A 76 -6.56 -19.19 -1.95
C MET A 76 -7.94 -19.60 -1.45
N ASN A 77 -8.05 -20.82 -0.96
CA ASN A 77 -9.26 -21.33 -0.35
C ASN A 77 -9.34 -20.85 1.10
N SER A 78 -10.46 -20.20 1.45
CA SER A 78 -10.65 -19.63 2.78
C SER A 78 -10.89 -20.66 3.90
N GLU A 79 -11.26 -21.89 3.55
CA GLU A 79 -11.48 -22.98 4.49
C GLU A 79 -10.23 -23.84 4.69
N SER A 80 -9.60 -24.27 3.60
CA SER A 80 -8.43 -25.14 3.66
C SER A 80 -7.10 -24.38 3.79
N LEU A 81 -7.10 -23.07 3.52
CA LEU A 81 -5.95 -22.17 3.64
C LEU A 81 -4.78 -22.53 2.70
N ASP A 82 -5.04 -23.34 1.69
CA ASP A 82 -4.14 -23.61 0.57
C ASP A 82 -4.59 -22.84 -0.68
N GLY A 83 -3.65 -22.64 -1.58
CA GLY A 83 -3.88 -21.89 -2.79
C GLY A 83 -2.76 -22.04 -3.79
N ARG A 84 -2.88 -21.29 -4.89
CA ARG A 84 -1.83 -21.19 -5.90
C ARG A 84 -1.57 -19.73 -6.19
N VAL A 85 -0.30 -19.35 -6.15
CA VAL A 85 0.13 -17.97 -6.39
C VAL A 85 1.29 -17.93 -7.37
N ARG A 86 1.50 -16.76 -7.96
CA ARG A 86 2.67 -16.45 -8.76
C ARG A 86 3.11 -15.02 -8.52
N PHE A 87 4.36 -14.75 -8.83
CA PHE A 87 4.94 -13.43 -8.84
C PHE A 87 4.68 -12.79 -10.20
N GLU A 88 4.17 -11.57 -10.19
CA GLU A 88 4.09 -10.73 -11.37
C GLU A 88 5.00 -9.52 -11.18
N ARG A 89 5.90 -9.33 -12.14
CA ARG A 89 6.68 -8.09 -12.20
C ARG A 89 5.72 -6.92 -12.40
N THR A 90 5.94 -5.86 -11.64
CA THR A 90 5.20 -4.61 -11.77
C THR A 90 6.17 -3.47 -12.10
N PRO A 91 5.77 -2.47 -12.90
CA PRO A 91 6.48 -1.21 -12.86
C PRO A 91 6.55 -0.72 -11.42
N ARG A 92 7.64 0.00 -11.09
CA ARG A 92 7.72 0.73 -9.83
C ARG A 92 6.42 1.52 -9.69
N GLU A 93 5.77 1.44 -8.54
CA GLU A 93 4.77 2.46 -8.20
C GLU A 93 5.52 3.80 -8.21
N THR A 94 5.47 4.52 -9.32
CA THR A 94 5.40 5.96 -9.20
C THR A 94 4.21 6.17 -8.29
N HIS A 95 4.41 6.84 -7.16
CA HIS A 95 3.30 7.45 -6.46
C HIS A 95 2.64 8.40 -7.46
N SER A 96 1.81 7.88 -8.36
CA SER A 96 0.69 8.64 -8.85
C SER A 96 -0.08 8.89 -7.58
N ARG A 97 0.04 10.11 -7.07
CA ARG A 97 -0.87 10.62 -6.06
C ARG A 97 -2.25 10.40 -6.68
N PHE A 98 -2.88 9.27 -6.38
CA PHE A 98 -4.31 9.19 -6.40
C PHE A 98 -4.72 10.20 -5.34
N ILE A 99 -4.90 11.44 -5.79
CA ILE A 99 -5.79 12.38 -5.15
C ILE A 99 -7.11 11.63 -5.19
N SER A 100 -7.43 10.94 -4.09
CA SER A 100 -8.80 10.52 -3.84
C SER A 100 -9.61 11.81 -3.96
N THR A 101 -10.54 11.85 -4.91
CA THR A 101 -11.53 12.90 -5.07
C THR A 101 -12.56 12.87 -3.93
N GLN A 102 -12.10 12.66 -2.69
CA GLN A 102 -12.88 12.83 -1.49
C GLN A 102 -12.07 13.71 -0.55
N GLY A 103 -12.47 14.99 -0.52
CA GLY A 103 -11.89 16.02 0.33
C GLY A 103 -11.03 17.02 -0.42
N ILE A 104 -11.65 17.89 -1.23
CA ILE A 104 -11.10 19.23 -1.41
C ILE A 104 -11.21 19.87 -0.01
N VAL A 105 -10.12 19.85 0.75
CA VAL A 105 -9.94 20.82 1.83
C VAL A 105 -9.49 22.09 1.10
N PRO A 106 -10.29 23.17 1.08
CA PRO A 106 -9.79 24.42 0.53
C PRO A 106 -8.53 24.81 1.32
N GLU A 107 -7.47 25.20 0.62
CA GLU A 107 -6.41 26.00 1.23
C GLU A 107 -7.11 27.21 1.85
N VAL A 108 -7.23 27.20 3.18
CA VAL A 108 -7.57 28.39 3.92
C VAL A 108 -6.26 29.15 3.96
N ASP A 109 -6.16 30.23 3.18
CA ASP A 109 -5.12 31.23 3.41
C ASP A 109 -5.23 31.61 4.89
N GLU A 110 -4.26 31.17 5.70
CA GLU A 110 -4.16 31.59 7.09
C GLU A 110 -3.82 33.09 7.06
N ASP A 111 -4.85 33.92 7.12
CA ASP A 111 -4.68 35.34 7.42
C ASP A 111 -3.85 35.42 8.71
N PRO A 112 -2.73 36.16 8.72
CA PRO A 112 -1.86 36.24 9.88
C PRO A 112 -2.68 36.75 11.06
N ILE A 113 -2.70 35.98 12.15
CA ILE A 113 -3.35 36.36 13.41
C ILE A 113 -2.50 37.45 14.06
N GLY A 114 -2.65 38.68 13.57
CA GLY A 114 -1.92 39.86 14.01
C GLY A 114 -2.50 41.09 13.34
N LEU A 115 -2.71 42.16 14.11
CA LEU A 115 -3.17 43.43 13.57
C LEU A 115 -2.15 43.95 12.55
N SER A 116 -2.64 44.41 11.41
CA SER A 116 -1.79 45.05 10.40
C SER A 116 -1.19 46.35 10.94
N ASP A 117 -0.04 46.78 10.41
CA ASP A 117 0.62 48.03 10.83
C ASP A 117 -0.30 49.26 10.71
N ALA A 118 -1.27 49.22 9.79
CA ALA A 118 -2.27 50.27 9.62
C ALA A 118 -3.26 50.31 10.80
N GLU A 119 -3.66 49.15 11.33
CA GLU A 119 -4.56 49.05 12.49
C GLU A 119 -3.83 49.40 13.79
N ILE A 120 -2.56 49.00 13.93
CA ILE A 120 -1.70 49.41 15.05
C ILE A 120 -1.52 50.94 15.06
N ALA A 121 -1.33 51.56 13.89
CA ALA A 121 -1.22 53.01 13.76
C ALA A 121 -2.52 53.75 14.11
N ALA A 122 -3.69 53.15 13.81
CA ALA A 122 -4.99 53.70 14.19
C ALA A 122 -5.22 53.66 15.70
N LEU A 123 -4.88 52.55 16.37
CA LEU A 123 -5.00 52.41 17.83
C LEU A 123 -4.09 53.37 18.60
N ARG A 124 -2.89 53.64 18.08
CA ARG A 124 -1.99 54.66 18.65
C ARG A 124 -2.53 56.08 18.51
N ARG A 125 -3.32 56.35 17.46
CA ARG A 125 -3.98 57.66 17.27
C ARG A 125 -5.14 57.88 18.24
N ASP A 126 -5.79 56.79 18.66
CA ASP A 126 -6.93 56.83 19.59
C ASP A 126 -6.52 56.76 21.08
N GLY A 127 -5.21 56.80 21.36
CA GLY A 127 -4.67 56.94 22.72
C GLY A 127 -4.76 55.70 23.61
N LEU A 128 -5.02 54.52 23.05
CA LEU A 128 -5.03 53.27 23.79
C LEU A 128 -3.60 52.70 23.91
N PRO A 129 -3.16 52.26 25.10
CA PRO A 129 -1.85 51.62 25.25
C PRO A 129 -1.89 50.23 24.62
N ILE A 130 -0.98 49.99 23.67
CA ILE A 130 -0.61 48.65 23.20
C ILE A 130 0.58 48.11 23.99
#